data_AF-A0A3B9C3Q1-F1
#
_entry.id   AF-A0A3B9C3Q1-F1
#
_cell.length_a   1.000
_cell.length_b   1.000
_cell.length_c   1.000
_cell.angle_alpha   90.00
_cell.angle_beta   90.00
_cell.angle_gamma   90.00
#
_symmetry.space_group_name_H-M   'P 1'
#
loop_
_entity.id
_entity.type
_entity.pdbx_description
1 polymer ?
#
loop_
_entity_poly.entity_id
_entity_poly.type
_entity_poly.pdbx_seq_one_letter_code
_entity_poly.pdbx_strand_id
1 'polypeptide(L)'
;MQVRILTAWRWLCLFLICSVSLPASGSLKVYPCGLQISILTCGPGTDLYSIYGHSAIRILDSCQQTDIVYNYGTFSFSDPDFYLKFTRGKLDYYLGTESFPGFMAQYQEEGRRVDEQILLLSAEEAIQVRDFLVNNALPANRNYRYDFLFDNCSTRIRDIFSNLFKDQFVYGIAMQDDSISFRTLLNHYERNLHWERVGINLLMSDIVDRSMKSDESMFLPDYLQKGFATARLNGRFIVGSEKNLLPNRWEPHASGNEPLFFFLVFAAAYFLLGRLKTLKSVMIYLDSALFLTAGLLGLLMLFMWFGTDHKVCAWNRNLFWAFPLHLIFAGMLSFKSDKVSTYARSASWLITLSLIYQFFAQQKFDIEILPLILIIWLRLRYYAGAFKWQAAQIFTR
;
A
#
# COMPACT_ATOMS: atom_id res chain seq x y z
N MET A 1 44.21 76.63 -16.67
CA MET A 1 43.52 75.52 -15.97
C MET A 1 44.59 74.78 -15.16
N GLN A 2 44.77 75.13 -13.88
CA GLN A 2 44.20 74.45 -12.70
C GLN A 2 44.59 72.95 -12.67
N VAL A 3 45.66 72.49 -11.98
CA VAL A 3 45.95 72.37 -10.50
C VAL A 3 45.72 70.92 -9.99
N ARG A 4 46.83 70.29 -9.52
CA ARG A 4 46.99 69.22 -8.47
C ARG A 4 46.39 67.81 -8.78
N ILE A 5 46.92 66.67 -8.31
CA ILE A 5 47.25 66.28 -6.91
C ILE A 5 48.34 65.18 -6.86
N LEU A 6 49.15 65.27 -5.80
CA LEU A 6 50.30 64.44 -5.39
C LEU A 6 49.93 63.48 -4.23
N THR A 7 50.63 62.34 -4.20
CA THR A 7 51.24 61.60 -3.05
C THR A 7 50.48 61.22 -1.78
N ALA A 8 50.44 59.91 -1.56
CA ALA A 8 50.89 59.11 -0.41
C ALA A 8 51.11 59.70 1.01
N TRP A 9 50.49 58.99 1.97
CA TRP A 9 50.98 58.52 3.29
C TRP A 9 51.60 59.51 4.29
N ARG A 10 50.87 59.75 5.39
CA ARG A 10 51.26 59.59 6.82
C ARG A 10 50.34 60.47 7.68
N TRP A 11 49.70 59.90 8.70
CA TRP A 11 49.76 60.34 10.10
C TRP A 11 48.69 59.60 10.93
N LEU A 12 49.21 59.03 12.01
CA LEU A 12 48.57 58.32 13.10
C LEU A 12 47.85 59.32 14.04
N CYS A 13 46.87 58.81 14.78
CA CYS A 13 46.43 59.28 16.11
C CYS A 13 45.66 60.61 16.21
N LEU A 14 44.39 60.48 16.59
CA LEU A 14 43.65 61.20 17.64
C LEU A 14 42.21 61.45 17.15
N PHE A 15 41.28 60.58 17.52
CA PHE A 15 40.04 61.00 18.18
C PHE A 15 39.34 59.77 18.77
N LEU A 16 39.74 59.48 20.01
CA LEU A 16 38.95 58.78 21.00
C LEU A 16 37.69 59.63 21.26
N ILE A 17 36.53 59.20 20.76
CA ILE A 17 35.26 59.46 21.44
C ILE A 17 34.47 58.15 21.45
N CYS A 18 34.39 57.60 22.65
CA CYS A 18 33.51 56.53 23.06
C CYS A 18 32.10 56.69 22.47
N SER A 19 31.69 55.72 21.67
CA SER A 19 30.30 55.27 21.65
C SER A 19 30.33 53.77 21.92
N VAL A 20 30.46 53.45 23.21
CA VAL A 20 30.12 52.13 23.74
C VAL A 20 28.62 52.01 23.58
N SER A 21 28.19 51.48 22.45
CA SER A 21 26.83 50.95 22.31
C SER A 21 26.78 49.70 23.18
N LEU A 22 26.22 49.85 24.37
CA LEU A 22 25.78 48.73 25.19
C LEU A 22 25.01 47.76 24.28
N PRO A 23 25.36 46.47 24.21
CA PRO A 23 24.44 45.51 23.64
C PRO A 23 23.19 45.60 24.51
N ALA A 24 22.10 46.08 23.92
CA ALA A 24 20.80 45.96 24.54
C ALA A 24 20.64 44.47 24.85
N SER A 25 20.57 44.14 26.14
CA SER A 25 20.13 42.84 26.61
C SER A 25 18.72 42.65 26.07
N GLY A 26 18.63 42.14 24.83
CA GLY A 26 17.41 41.62 24.29
C GLY A 26 17.00 40.54 25.28
N SER A 27 15.96 40.81 26.04
CA SER A 27 15.25 39.78 26.79
C SER A 27 14.98 38.68 25.77
N LEU A 28 15.75 37.59 25.83
CA LEU A 28 15.41 36.35 25.15
C LEU A 28 13.95 36.13 25.52
N LYS A 29 13.06 36.15 24.52
CA LYS A 29 11.69 35.67 24.73
C LYS A 29 11.87 34.22 25.17
N VAL A 30 11.85 34.01 26.49
CA VAL A 30 11.77 32.69 27.07
C VAL A 30 10.36 32.23 26.74
N TYR A 31 10.21 31.60 25.59
CA TYR A 31 9.03 30.80 25.31
C TYR A 31 8.96 29.77 26.44
N PRO A 32 7.78 29.56 27.06
CA PRO A 32 7.65 28.47 28.02
C PRO A 32 8.14 27.18 27.34
N CYS A 33 9.17 26.60 27.94
CA CYS A 33 9.75 25.34 27.48
C CYS A 33 8.67 24.25 27.59
N GLY A 34 8.48 23.46 26.53
CA GLY A 34 7.39 22.50 26.43
C GLY A 34 7.54 21.56 25.24
N LEU A 35 6.83 20.44 25.33
CA LEU A 35 6.72 19.45 24.28
C LEU A 35 5.38 19.64 23.56
N GLN A 36 5.44 19.78 22.23
CA GLN A 36 4.26 19.67 21.39
C GLN A 36 4.33 18.36 20.61
N ILE A 37 3.29 17.55 20.75
CA ILE A 37 3.12 16.33 19.97
C ILE A 37 2.05 16.60 18.91
N SER A 38 2.38 16.31 17.65
CA SER A 38 1.43 16.39 16.55
C SER A 38 1.38 15.09 15.75
N ILE A 39 0.22 14.76 15.20
CA ILE A 39 0.09 13.72 14.17
C ILE A 39 0.13 14.41 12.81
N LEU A 40 1.02 13.96 11.93
CA LEU A 40 1.11 14.39 10.55
C LEU A 40 0.37 13.38 9.66
N THR A 41 -0.48 13.87 8.78
CA THR A 41 -1.18 13.07 7.77
C THR A 41 -0.81 13.57 6.40
N CYS A 42 -0.15 12.73 5.62
CA CYS A 42 0.30 13.03 4.28
C CYS A 42 -0.62 12.38 3.25
N GLY A 43 -1.05 13.17 2.27
CA GLY A 43 -1.95 12.71 1.21
C GLY A 43 -1.31 11.68 0.29
N PRO A 44 -2.11 11.00 -0.56
CA PRO A 44 -1.63 10.09 -1.61
C PRO A 44 -0.55 10.70 -2.52
N GLY A 45 0.35 9.86 -3.01
CA GLY A 45 1.35 10.20 -4.04
C GLY A 45 1.20 9.36 -5.32
N THR A 46 2.11 9.57 -6.27
CA THR A 46 2.07 8.95 -7.61
C THR A 46 2.56 7.51 -7.65
N ASP A 47 3.50 7.15 -6.78
CA ASP A 47 4.12 5.82 -6.77
C ASP A 47 3.28 4.83 -5.98
N LEU A 48 3.26 3.56 -6.40
CA LEU A 48 2.44 2.51 -5.78
C LEU A 48 2.62 2.37 -4.25
N TYR A 49 3.78 2.67 -3.69
CA TYR A 49 3.99 2.61 -2.24
C TYR A 49 3.39 3.82 -1.50
N SER A 50 3.07 4.90 -2.21
CA SER A 50 2.63 6.19 -1.68
C SER A 50 1.15 6.50 -1.94
N ILE A 51 0.46 5.68 -2.75
CA ILE A 51 -0.94 5.93 -3.17
C ILE A 51 -1.94 5.95 -2.01
N TYR A 52 -1.56 5.36 -0.87
CA TYR A 52 -2.40 5.30 0.33
C TYR A 52 -2.15 6.48 1.29
N GLY A 53 -1.15 7.31 1.02
CA GLY A 53 -0.69 8.35 1.93
C GLY A 53 0.35 7.86 2.94
N HIS A 54 0.62 8.68 3.95
CA HIS A 54 1.50 8.34 5.07
C HIS A 54 1.07 9.01 6.37
N SER A 55 1.42 8.44 7.52
CA SER A 55 1.22 9.06 8.83
C SER A 55 2.52 9.08 9.62
N ALA A 56 2.76 10.16 10.34
CA ALA A 56 3.95 10.33 11.18
C ALA A 56 3.61 11.06 12.49
N ILE A 57 4.50 10.99 13.49
CA ILE A 57 4.39 11.80 14.71
C ILE A 57 5.50 12.84 14.72
N ARG A 58 5.15 14.11 14.92
CA ARG A 58 6.09 15.20 15.13
C ARG A 58 6.22 15.50 16.62
N ILE A 59 7.45 15.65 17.09
CA ILE A 59 7.77 16.16 18.42
C ILE A 59 8.57 17.45 18.26
N LEU A 60 7.97 18.56 18.66
CA LEU A 60 8.66 19.84 18.84
C LEU A 60 8.98 20.01 20.33
N ASP A 61 10.27 19.99 20.66
CA ASP A 61 10.80 20.23 22.00
C ASP A 61 11.47 21.61 22.02
N SER A 62 10.78 22.61 22.59
CA SER A 62 11.30 23.97 22.69
C SER A 62 12.39 24.11 23.77
N CYS A 63 12.54 23.14 24.66
CA CYS A 63 13.60 23.12 25.67
C CYS A 63 14.93 22.68 25.04
N GLN A 64 14.89 21.65 24.19
CA GLN A 64 16.06 21.11 23.50
C GLN A 64 16.29 21.73 22.12
N GLN A 65 15.37 22.59 21.66
CA GLN A 65 15.40 23.20 20.33
C GLN A 65 15.43 22.15 19.21
N THR A 66 14.68 21.05 19.38
CA THR A 66 14.57 19.96 18.42
C THR A 66 13.17 19.87 17.83
N ASP A 67 13.09 19.58 16.54
CA ASP A 67 11.84 19.39 15.80
C ASP A 67 11.95 18.15 14.91
N ILE A 68 11.52 17.02 15.47
CA ILE A 68 11.81 15.68 14.94
C ILE A 68 10.51 14.99 14.54
N VAL A 69 10.52 14.38 13.36
CA VAL A 69 9.45 13.53 12.87
C VAL A 69 9.84 12.06 13.02
N TYR A 70 8.93 11.28 13.57
CA TYR A 70 9.01 9.85 13.80
C TYR A 70 8.13 9.12 12.78
N ASN A 71 8.78 8.36 11.88
CA ASN A 71 8.15 7.72 10.72
C ASN A 71 8.23 6.19 10.83
N TYR A 72 7.11 5.54 11.10
CA TYR A 72 7.02 4.08 10.98
C TYR A 72 6.91 3.69 9.49
N GLY A 73 7.40 2.51 9.12
CA GLY A 73 7.28 2.00 7.76
C GLY A 73 8.46 2.37 6.86
N THR A 74 9.57 2.82 7.44
CA THR A 74 10.84 2.96 6.72
C THR A 74 11.49 1.59 6.52
N PHE A 75 12.25 1.42 5.44
CA PHE A 75 13.03 0.22 5.15
C PHE A 75 14.36 0.60 4.49
N SER A 76 15.30 -0.33 4.42
CA SER A 76 16.59 -0.11 3.77
C SER A 76 16.84 -1.12 2.66
N PHE A 77 17.18 -0.65 1.46
CA PHE A 77 17.62 -1.50 0.35
C PHE A 77 18.98 -2.18 0.61
N SER A 78 19.72 -1.74 1.64
CA SER A 78 20.98 -2.38 2.04
C SER A 78 20.79 -3.63 2.93
N ASP A 79 19.55 -4.01 3.24
CA ASP A 79 19.27 -5.23 4.01
C ASP A 79 19.76 -6.48 3.25
N PRO A 80 20.54 -7.37 3.89
CA PRO A 80 20.93 -8.64 3.29
C PRO A 80 19.70 -9.47 2.87
N ASP A 81 19.69 -9.92 1.61
CA ASP A 81 18.57 -10.66 1.02
C ASP A 81 17.26 -9.86 0.93
N PHE A 82 17.33 -8.52 0.82
CA PHE A 82 16.18 -7.60 0.72
C PHE A 82 15.00 -8.17 -0.09
N TYR A 83 15.24 -8.55 -1.35
CA TYR A 83 14.18 -9.04 -2.24
C TYR A 83 13.57 -10.37 -1.78
N LEU A 84 14.36 -11.28 -1.22
CA LEU A 84 13.87 -12.56 -0.70
C LEU A 84 13.03 -12.35 0.56
N LYS A 85 13.45 -11.42 1.43
CA LYS A 85 12.71 -11.04 2.63
C LYS A 85 11.42 -10.32 2.27
N PHE A 86 11.47 -9.34 1.38
CA PHE A 86 10.30 -8.59 0.89
C PHE A 86 9.26 -9.53 0.29
N THR A 87 9.65 -10.38 -0.67
CA THR A 87 8.72 -11.34 -1.31
C THR A 87 8.11 -12.35 -0.33
N ARG A 88 8.79 -12.67 0.78
CA ARG A 88 8.27 -13.55 1.83
C ARG A 88 7.44 -12.86 2.90
N GLY A 89 7.30 -11.53 2.88
CA GLY A 89 6.69 -10.76 3.97
C GLY A 89 7.56 -10.72 5.24
N LYS A 90 8.87 -10.94 5.07
CA LYS A 90 9.89 -11.05 6.12
C LYS A 90 10.94 -9.94 6.02
N LEU A 91 10.59 -8.80 5.43
CA LEU A 91 11.43 -7.61 5.51
C LEU A 91 11.20 -6.94 6.86
N ASP A 92 12.28 -6.53 7.53
CA ASP A 92 12.18 -5.74 8.74
C ASP A 92 12.03 -4.27 8.33
N TYR A 93 10.90 -3.68 8.72
CA TYR A 93 10.67 -2.25 8.62
C TYR A 93 11.06 -1.62 9.95
N TYR A 94 11.31 -0.32 9.96
CA TYR A 94 11.75 0.35 11.16
C TYR A 94 11.14 1.74 11.36
N LEU A 95 11.17 2.18 12.62
CA LEU A 95 10.95 3.57 12.98
C LEU A 95 12.16 4.42 12.60
N GLY A 96 12.00 5.25 11.57
CA GLY A 96 12.94 6.28 11.18
C GLY A 96 12.69 7.59 11.93
N THR A 97 13.74 8.40 12.06
CA THR A 97 13.65 9.77 12.57
C THR A 97 14.28 10.73 11.58
N GLU A 98 13.65 11.87 11.34
CA GLU A 98 14.19 12.93 10.50
C GLU A 98 13.82 14.32 11.04
N SER A 99 14.47 15.36 10.52
CA SER A 99 14.11 16.74 10.85
C SER A 99 12.79 17.14 10.19
N PHE A 100 11.93 17.87 10.88
CA PHE A 100 10.68 18.37 10.29
C PHE A 100 10.86 19.19 9.00
N PRO A 101 11.88 20.06 8.85
CA PRO A 101 12.14 20.73 7.57
C PRO A 101 12.45 19.77 6.42
N GLY A 102 13.19 18.70 6.68
CA GLY A 102 13.50 17.65 5.70
C GLY A 102 12.24 16.91 5.25
N PHE A 103 11.41 16.49 6.21
CA PHE A 103 10.12 15.87 5.95
C PHE A 103 9.24 16.78 5.07
N MET A 104 9.10 18.05 5.43
CA MET A 104 8.28 19.00 4.67
C MET A 104 8.82 19.25 3.26
N ALA A 105 10.14 19.31 3.09
CA ALA A 105 10.76 19.49 1.77
C ALA A 105 10.42 18.32 0.83
N GLN A 106 10.44 17.08 1.33
CA GLN A 106 10.06 15.89 0.56
C GLN A 106 8.62 16.00 0.06
N TYR A 107 7.64 16.22 0.95
CA TYR A 107 6.23 16.28 0.54
C TYR A 107 5.92 17.50 -0.34
N GLN A 108 6.68 18.59 -0.18
CA GLN A 108 6.57 19.75 -1.07
C GLN A 108 7.07 19.43 -2.48
N GLU A 109 8.21 18.74 -2.61
CA GLU A 109 8.76 18.28 -3.89
C GLU A 109 7.80 17.29 -4.59
N GLU A 110 7.23 16.36 -3.84
CA GLU A 110 6.24 15.40 -4.33
C GLU A 110 4.88 16.05 -4.65
N GLY A 111 4.66 17.31 -4.26
CA GLY A 111 3.39 18.02 -4.47
C GLY A 111 2.22 17.44 -3.66
N ARG A 112 2.50 16.88 -2.49
CA ARG A 112 1.53 16.17 -1.64
C ARG A 112 1.05 17.02 -0.48
N ARG A 113 -0.17 16.73 -0.05
CA ARG A 113 -0.82 17.39 1.09
C ARG A 113 -0.15 16.94 2.37
N VAL A 114 -0.01 17.84 3.33
CA VAL A 114 0.38 17.53 4.70
C VAL A 114 -0.54 18.29 5.65
N ASP A 115 -1.29 17.55 6.46
CA ASP A 115 -2.07 18.09 7.57
C ASP A 115 -1.40 17.75 8.91
N GLU A 116 -1.52 18.65 9.88
CA GLU A 116 -1.02 18.51 11.23
C GLU A 116 -2.17 18.60 12.24
N GLN A 117 -2.38 17.54 13.02
CA GLN A 117 -3.26 17.55 14.20
C GLN A 117 -2.41 17.73 15.46
N ILE A 118 -2.49 18.91 16.07
CA ILE A 118 -1.77 19.22 17.31
C ILE A 118 -2.55 18.67 18.51
N LEU A 119 -1.87 17.88 19.35
CA LEU A 119 -2.49 17.19 20.47
C LEU A 119 -2.46 18.03 21.76
N LEU A 120 -3.59 18.12 22.45
CA LEU A 120 -3.79 18.76 23.76
C LEU A 120 -3.40 17.82 24.91
N LEU A 121 -2.15 17.37 24.91
CA LEU A 121 -1.59 16.54 25.97
C LEU A 121 -1.19 17.38 27.19
N SER A 122 -1.28 16.79 28.40
CA SER A 122 -0.57 17.37 29.55
C SER A 122 0.94 17.21 29.38
N ALA A 123 1.74 17.90 30.20
CA ALA A 123 3.20 17.74 30.16
C ALA A 123 3.60 16.28 30.41
N GLU A 124 2.95 15.61 31.36
CA GLU A 124 3.20 14.22 31.73
C GLU A 124 2.80 13.25 30.61
N GLU A 125 1.67 13.49 29.94
CA GLU A 125 1.23 12.68 28.81
C GLU A 125 2.15 12.86 27.59
N ALA A 126 2.58 14.10 27.30
CA ALA A 126 3.53 14.38 26.22
C ALA A 126 4.89 13.74 26.47
N ILE A 127 5.37 13.75 27.71
CA ILE A 127 6.60 13.06 28.14
C ILE A 127 6.47 11.55 27.90
N GLN A 128 5.34 10.93 28.26
CA GLN A 128 5.11 9.49 28.03
C GLN A 128 5.17 9.13 26.53
N VAL A 129 4.53 9.93 25.67
CA VAL A 129 4.56 9.71 24.21
C VAL A 129 5.98 9.89 23.66
N ARG A 130 6.69 10.95 24.09
CA ARG A 130 8.09 11.19 23.70
C ARG A 130 8.98 10.03 24.11
N ASP A 131 8.92 9.61 25.38
CA ASP A 131 9.80 8.57 25.92
C ASP A 131 9.53 7.22 25.25
N PHE A 132 8.26 6.93 24.92
CA PHE A 132 7.89 5.76 24.11
C PHE A 132 8.56 5.79 22.74
N LEU A 133 8.48 6.91 22.02
CA LEU A 133 9.04 7.07 20.67
C LEU A 133 10.57 7.06 20.67
N VAL A 134 11.20 7.74 21.63
CA VAL A 134 12.66 7.72 21.81
C VAL A 134 13.15 6.30 22.10
N ASN A 135 12.45 5.57 22.98
CA ASN A 135 12.77 4.18 23.26
C ASN A 135 12.56 3.27 22.03
N ASN A 136 11.48 3.48 21.26
CA ASN A 136 11.25 2.73 20.02
C ASN A 136 12.31 3.06 18.96
N ALA A 137 12.83 4.28 18.89
CA ALA A 137 13.85 4.66 17.90
C ALA A 137 15.22 4.02 18.15
N LEU A 138 15.45 3.43 19.34
CA LEU A 138 16.69 2.73 19.64
C LEU A 138 16.92 1.55 18.69
N PRO A 139 18.17 1.25 18.28
CA PRO A 139 18.47 0.15 17.37
C PRO A 139 17.91 -1.21 17.78
N ALA A 140 17.80 -1.46 19.10
CA ALA A 140 17.24 -2.70 19.64
C ALA A 140 15.71 -2.82 19.51
N ASN A 141 15.00 -1.70 19.35
CA ASN A 141 13.53 -1.64 19.43
C ASN A 141 12.85 -1.16 18.14
N ARG A 142 13.61 -0.54 17.23
CA ARG A 142 13.01 0.16 16.07
C ARG A 142 12.45 -0.74 15.00
N ASN A 143 12.91 -2.00 14.91
CA ASN A 143 12.54 -2.92 13.85
C ASN A 143 11.24 -3.67 14.16
N TYR A 144 10.41 -3.88 13.14
CA TYR A 144 9.17 -4.64 13.24
C TYR A 144 8.76 -5.28 11.91
N ARG A 145 7.82 -6.24 11.98
CA ARG A 145 7.27 -6.93 10.80
C ARG A 145 6.10 -6.14 10.25
N TYR A 146 6.29 -5.58 9.07
CA TYR A 146 5.25 -4.80 8.41
C TYR A 146 4.13 -5.70 7.87
N ASP A 147 2.91 -5.35 8.23
CA ASP A 147 1.69 -5.85 7.60
C ASP A 147 0.90 -4.65 7.13
N PHE A 148 0.61 -4.59 5.83
CA PHE A 148 -0.01 -3.42 5.23
C PHE A 148 -1.38 -3.07 5.84
N LEU A 149 -2.15 -4.04 6.34
CA LEU A 149 -3.47 -3.78 6.93
C LEU A 149 -3.43 -3.70 8.46
N PHE A 150 -2.53 -4.48 9.09
CA PHE A 150 -2.59 -4.70 10.52
C PHE A 150 -1.40 -4.09 11.29
N ASP A 151 -0.29 -3.80 10.63
CA ASP A 151 0.95 -3.34 11.27
C ASP A 151 1.76 -2.41 10.34
N ASN A 152 1.29 -1.18 10.18
CA ASN A 152 1.81 -0.19 9.24
C ASN A 152 2.03 1.18 9.91
N CYS A 153 2.37 2.21 9.12
CA CYS A 153 2.64 3.56 9.64
C CYS A 153 1.48 4.16 10.45
N SER A 154 0.23 3.94 10.01
CA SER A 154 -0.96 4.47 10.64
C SER A 154 -1.42 3.62 11.82
N THR A 155 -1.41 2.28 11.72
CA THR A 155 -1.79 1.41 12.84
C THR A 155 -0.80 1.50 13.99
N ARG A 156 0.51 1.66 13.72
CA ARG A 156 1.50 1.90 14.77
C ARG A 156 1.20 3.18 15.55
N ILE A 157 0.89 4.28 14.86
CA ILE A 157 0.51 5.54 15.50
C ILE A 157 -0.80 5.39 16.28
N ARG A 158 -1.80 4.74 15.68
CA ARG A 158 -3.07 4.40 16.36
C ARG A 158 -2.76 3.71 17.69
N ASP A 159 -1.96 2.65 17.66
CA ASP A 159 -1.75 1.76 18.79
C ASP A 159 -0.85 2.36 19.88
N ILE A 160 -0.05 3.40 19.61
CA ILE A 160 0.73 4.10 20.64
C ILE A 160 -0.18 4.63 21.75
N PHE A 161 -1.25 5.33 21.38
CA PHE A 161 -2.10 6.03 22.35
C PHE A 161 -2.96 5.06 23.16
N SER A 162 -3.52 4.02 22.53
CA SER A 162 -4.25 2.97 23.24
C SER A 162 -3.34 2.14 24.14
N ASN A 163 -2.09 1.90 23.76
CA ASN A 163 -1.14 1.18 24.62
C ASN A 163 -0.70 2.00 25.83
N LEU A 164 -0.40 3.29 25.65
CA LEU A 164 0.06 4.17 26.73
C LEU A 164 -1.06 4.50 27.72
N PHE A 165 -2.25 4.84 27.21
CA PHE A 165 -3.33 5.39 28.02
C PHE A 165 -4.48 4.40 28.28
N LYS A 166 -4.48 3.24 27.62
CA LYS A 166 -5.46 2.15 27.82
C LYS A 166 -6.90 2.67 27.73
N ASP A 167 -7.76 2.26 28.66
CA ASP A 167 -9.19 2.60 28.71
C ASP A 167 -9.46 4.11 28.85
N GLN A 168 -8.44 4.92 29.18
CA GLN A 168 -8.57 6.37 29.22
C GLN A 168 -8.65 6.98 27.82
N PHE A 169 -8.12 6.31 26.81
CA PHE A 169 -8.09 6.78 25.43
C PHE A 169 -9.18 6.08 24.60
N VAL A 170 -10.03 6.88 23.97
CA VAL A 170 -11.13 6.42 23.14
C VAL A 170 -11.03 7.11 21.78
N TYR A 171 -10.92 6.32 20.71
CA TYR A 171 -10.92 6.85 19.34
C TYR A 171 -12.27 7.48 18.99
N GLY A 172 -12.22 8.49 18.13
CA GLY A 172 -13.39 8.95 17.40
C GLY A 172 -13.85 7.95 16.34
N ILE A 173 -15.01 8.21 15.75
CA ILE A 173 -15.54 7.41 14.64
C ILE A 173 -14.83 7.83 13.36
N ALA A 174 -13.90 7.00 12.86
CA ALA A 174 -13.18 7.24 11.60
C ALA A 174 -14.03 6.93 10.36
N MET A 175 -14.94 5.96 10.50
CA MET A 175 -15.85 5.47 9.47
C MET A 175 -17.20 5.13 10.11
N GLN A 176 -18.29 5.64 9.53
CA GLN A 176 -19.66 5.43 10.03
C GLN A 176 -20.31 4.14 9.49
N ASP A 177 -19.99 3.78 8.24
CA ASP A 177 -20.56 2.63 7.56
C ASP A 177 -19.73 1.38 7.87
N ASP A 178 -20.27 0.49 8.70
CA ASP A 178 -19.64 -0.77 9.08
C ASP A 178 -19.81 -1.87 8.02
N SER A 179 -20.43 -1.59 6.87
CA SER A 179 -20.53 -2.54 5.75
C SER A 179 -19.31 -2.52 4.81
N ILE A 180 -18.45 -1.50 4.93
CA ILE A 180 -17.29 -1.30 4.06
C ILE A 180 -16.17 -2.30 4.41
N SER A 181 -15.63 -2.98 3.40
CA SER A 181 -14.51 -3.91 3.53
C SER A 181 -13.15 -3.25 3.26
N PHE A 182 -12.05 -3.91 3.65
CA PHE A 182 -10.70 -3.45 3.32
C PHE A 182 -10.55 -3.27 1.80
N ARG A 183 -10.93 -4.28 1.01
CA ARG A 183 -10.86 -4.24 -0.46
C ARG A 183 -11.61 -3.05 -1.05
N THR A 184 -12.75 -2.68 -0.46
CA THR A 184 -13.53 -1.52 -0.92
C THR A 184 -12.74 -0.22 -0.77
N LEU A 185 -12.07 -0.02 0.38
CA LEU A 185 -11.21 1.14 0.58
C LEU A 185 -9.96 1.08 -0.30
N LEU A 186 -9.29 -0.06 -0.42
CA LEU A 186 -8.12 -0.19 -1.29
C LEU A 186 -8.45 0.16 -2.74
N ASN A 187 -9.53 -0.43 -3.27
CA ASN A 187 -10.02 -0.14 -4.62
C ASN A 187 -10.38 1.34 -4.83
N HIS A 188 -10.75 2.07 -3.78
CA HIS A 188 -10.98 3.51 -3.86
C HIS A 188 -9.68 4.28 -4.08
N TYR A 189 -8.60 3.96 -3.36
CA TYR A 189 -7.29 4.58 -3.57
C TYR A 189 -6.65 4.13 -4.89
N GLU A 190 -6.89 2.90 -5.31
CA GLU A 190 -6.38 2.31 -6.56
C GLU A 190 -7.28 2.59 -7.78
N ARG A 191 -8.30 3.45 -7.66
CA ARG A 191 -9.39 3.61 -8.65
C ARG A 191 -8.92 3.94 -10.07
N ASN A 192 -7.75 4.54 -10.22
CA ASN A 192 -7.12 4.94 -11.48
C ASN A 192 -5.79 4.20 -11.74
N LEU A 193 -5.50 3.15 -10.96
CA LEU A 193 -4.34 2.28 -11.10
C LEU A 193 -4.83 0.88 -11.45
N HIS A 194 -5.50 0.77 -12.59
CA HIS A 194 -6.31 -0.41 -12.89
C HIS A 194 -5.47 -1.69 -12.99
N TRP A 195 -4.26 -1.65 -13.54
CA TRP A 195 -3.39 -2.82 -13.64
C TRP A 195 -2.89 -3.28 -12.28
N GLU A 196 -2.48 -2.33 -11.45
CA GLU A 196 -2.02 -2.57 -10.09
C GLU A 196 -3.15 -3.13 -9.24
N ARG A 197 -4.34 -2.53 -9.33
CA ARG A 197 -5.57 -3.02 -8.68
C ARG A 197 -5.87 -4.46 -9.05
N VAL A 198 -5.81 -4.82 -10.33
CA VAL A 198 -6.01 -6.20 -10.78
C VAL A 198 -4.95 -7.13 -10.18
N GLY A 199 -3.68 -6.73 -10.19
CA GLY A 199 -2.59 -7.52 -9.61
C GLY A 199 -2.76 -7.75 -8.11
N ILE A 200 -3.08 -6.71 -7.36
CA ILE A 200 -3.31 -6.75 -5.91
C ILE A 200 -4.54 -7.60 -5.59
N ASN A 201 -5.65 -7.37 -6.28
CA ASN A 201 -6.88 -8.13 -6.05
C ASN A 201 -6.76 -9.61 -6.42
N LEU A 202 -5.95 -9.95 -7.43
CA LEU A 202 -5.64 -11.33 -7.78
C LEU A 202 -4.93 -12.07 -6.64
N LEU A 203 -4.07 -11.40 -5.87
CA LEU A 203 -3.30 -12.00 -4.78
C LEU A 203 -4.04 -12.01 -3.44
N MET A 204 -4.94 -11.06 -3.20
CA MET A 204 -5.71 -10.97 -1.95
C MET A 204 -6.97 -11.86 -1.93
N SER A 205 -7.26 -12.45 -0.79
CA SER A 205 -8.39 -13.37 -0.56
C SER A 205 -9.62 -12.73 0.11
N ASP A 206 -10.54 -13.53 0.61
CA ASP A 206 -11.74 -13.09 1.34
C ASP A 206 -11.45 -12.41 2.69
N ILE A 207 -10.23 -12.54 3.22
CA ILE A 207 -9.80 -11.85 4.45
C ILE A 207 -9.96 -10.33 4.33
N VAL A 208 -9.77 -9.77 3.13
CA VAL A 208 -9.93 -8.32 2.86
C VAL A 208 -11.36 -7.95 2.45
N ASP A 209 -12.24 -8.93 2.25
CA ASP A 209 -13.63 -8.74 1.85
C ASP A 209 -14.60 -8.70 3.04
N ARG A 210 -14.13 -8.99 4.26
CA ARG A 210 -14.91 -8.80 5.48
C ARG A 210 -15.15 -7.31 5.75
N SER A 211 -16.28 -7.01 6.38
CA SER A 211 -16.58 -5.67 6.87
C SER A 211 -15.59 -5.27 7.98
N MET A 212 -15.26 -3.98 8.02
CA MET A 212 -14.33 -3.39 8.97
C MET A 212 -15.07 -2.66 10.09
N LYS A 213 -14.49 -2.71 11.28
CA LYS A 213 -14.81 -1.74 12.33
C LYS A 213 -14.19 -0.38 12.04
N SER A 214 -14.68 0.66 12.73
CA SER A 214 -14.20 2.04 12.56
C SER A 214 -12.70 2.18 12.84
N ASP A 215 -12.19 1.56 13.90
CA ASP A 215 -10.77 1.53 14.29
C ASP A 215 -9.88 0.73 13.32
N GLU A 216 -10.44 -0.30 12.69
CA GLU A 216 -9.75 -1.05 11.64
C GLU A 216 -9.51 -0.18 10.40
N SER A 217 -10.44 0.72 10.05
CA SER A 217 -10.25 1.64 8.91
C SER A 217 -9.05 2.58 9.07
N MET A 218 -8.59 2.81 10.30
CA MET A 218 -7.42 3.65 10.62
C MET A 218 -6.08 3.02 10.21
N PHE A 219 -6.10 1.89 9.51
CA PHE A 219 -4.93 1.42 8.75
C PHE A 219 -4.54 2.39 7.61
N LEU A 220 -5.47 3.25 7.19
CA LEU A 220 -5.23 4.30 6.22
C LEU A 220 -5.03 5.66 6.91
N PRO A 221 -4.05 6.48 6.47
CA PRO A 221 -3.74 7.78 7.05
C PRO A 221 -4.93 8.74 7.20
N ASP A 222 -5.76 8.88 6.16
CA ASP A 222 -6.91 9.79 6.21
C ASP A 222 -7.96 9.33 7.24
N TYR A 223 -8.08 8.02 7.46
CA TYR A 223 -9.00 7.46 8.45
C TYR A 223 -8.43 7.55 9.87
N LEU A 224 -7.11 7.40 10.03
CA LEU A 224 -6.43 7.71 11.29
C LEU A 224 -6.69 9.17 11.70
N GLN A 225 -6.51 10.11 10.78
CA GLN A 225 -6.77 11.53 11.02
C GLN A 225 -8.21 11.79 11.47
N LYS A 226 -9.20 11.19 10.78
CA LYS A 226 -10.62 11.26 11.18
C LYS A 226 -10.87 10.66 12.55
N GLY A 227 -10.25 9.51 12.84
CA GLY A 227 -10.31 8.84 14.12
C GLY A 227 -9.80 9.72 15.27
N PHE A 228 -8.68 10.41 15.05
CA PHE A 228 -8.11 11.32 16.05
C PHE A 228 -8.88 12.65 16.17
N ALA A 229 -9.52 13.13 15.10
CA ALA A 229 -10.23 14.42 15.09
C ALA A 229 -11.28 14.56 16.20
N THR A 230 -11.89 13.44 16.63
CA THR A 230 -12.86 13.42 17.73
C THR A 230 -12.47 12.46 18.86
N ALA A 231 -11.21 11.99 18.87
CA ALA A 231 -10.70 11.12 19.93
C ALA A 231 -10.64 11.86 21.28
N ARG A 232 -10.80 11.08 22.36
CA ARG A 232 -10.81 11.58 23.72
C ARG A 232 -9.80 10.85 24.59
N LEU A 233 -9.14 11.59 25.47
CA LEU A 233 -8.29 11.07 26.53
C LEU A 233 -8.85 11.57 27.86
N ASN A 234 -9.21 10.70 28.80
CA ASN A 234 -9.85 11.10 30.06
C ASN A 234 -11.10 11.98 29.85
N GLY A 235 -11.87 11.69 28.79
CA GLY A 235 -13.10 12.42 28.44
C GLY A 235 -12.91 13.78 27.76
N ARG A 236 -11.69 14.32 27.67
CA ARG A 236 -11.38 15.55 26.92
C ARG A 236 -10.96 15.24 25.49
N PHE A 237 -11.30 16.11 24.55
CA PHE A 237 -10.81 16.00 23.18
C PHE A 237 -9.28 16.12 23.14
N ILE A 238 -8.63 15.24 22.39
CA ILE A 238 -7.17 15.22 22.29
C ILE A 238 -6.63 16.10 21.17
N VAL A 239 -7.39 16.36 20.10
CA VAL A 239 -6.95 17.26 19.02
C VAL A 239 -7.41 18.68 19.35
N GLY A 240 -6.46 19.61 19.46
CA GLY A 240 -6.75 21.01 19.79
C GLY A 240 -6.83 21.93 18.58
N SER A 241 -6.07 21.61 17.54
CA SER A 241 -6.12 22.35 16.28
C SER A 241 -5.65 21.46 15.15
N GLU A 242 -6.22 21.68 13.97
CA GLU A 242 -5.79 21.06 12.73
C GLU A 242 -5.27 22.15 11.79
N LYS A 243 -4.07 21.93 11.23
CA LYS A 243 -3.43 22.85 10.31
C LYS A 243 -3.14 22.13 9.00
N ASN A 244 -3.55 22.74 7.90
CA ASN A 244 -3.09 22.31 6.59
C ASN A 244 -1.73 23.00 6.34
N LEU A 245 -0.64 22.22 6.42
CA LEU A 245 0.73 22.73 6.25
C LEU A 245 1.11 22.80 4.78
N LEU A 246 0.67 21.82 3.99
CA LEU A 246 0.75 21.82 2.53
C LEU A 246 -0.65 21.55 1.95
N PRO A 247 -1.24 22.49 1.19
CA PRO A 247 -2.59 22.36 0.64
C PRO A 247 -2.64 21.54 -0.64
N ASN A 248 -1.51 21.30 -1.29
CA ASN A 248 -1.44 20.64 -2.58
C ASN A 248 -2.06 19.25 -2.48
N ARG A 249 -3.11 18.98 -3.26
CA ARG A 249 -3.68 17.64 -3.35
C ARG A 249 -3.29 17.05 -4.69
N TRP A 250 -2.54 15.95 -4.64
CA TRP A 250 -2.42 15.09 -5.80
C TRP A 250 -3.73 14.31 -5.93
N GLU A 251 -4.38 14.43 -7.07
CA GLU A 251 -5.52 13.61 -7.46
C GLU A 251 -5.09 12.78 -8.66
N PRO A 252 -5.24 11.45 -8.62
CA PRO A 252 -4.91 10.63 -9.76
C PRO A 252 -5.79 11.02 -10.95
N HIS A 253 -5.18 11.19 -12.13
CA HIS A 253 -5.94 11.43 -13.36
C HIS A 253 -6.91 10.28 -13.60
N ALA A 254 -8.17 10.61 -13.90
CA ALA A 254 -9.15 9.60 -14.27
C ALA A 254 -8.71 8.90 -15.56
N SER A 255 -8.60 7.57 -15.51
CA SER A 255 -8.24 6.71 -16.63
C SER A 255 -9.41 5.78 -16.99
N GLY A 256 -9.40 5.23 -18.21
CA GLY A 256 -10.35 4.18 -18.56
C GLY A 256 -9.95 2.88 -17.89
N ASN A 257 -10.82 1.87 -17.82
CA ASN A 257 -10.41 0.55 -17.30
C ASN A 257 -9.62 -0.21 -18.38
N GLU A 258 -8.32 0.07 -18.51
CA GLU A 258 -7.47 -0.55 -19.55
C GLU A 258 -7.37 -2.08 -19.44
N PRO A 259 -7.22 -2.69 -18.24
CA PRO A 259 -7.19 -4.14 -18.11
C PRO A 259 -8.46 -4.81 -18.60
N LEU A 260 -9.65 -4.27 -18.26
CA LEU A 260 -10.92 -4.81 -18.76
C LEU A 260 -10.97 -4.76 -20.29
N PHE A 261 -10.62 -3.61 -20.88
CA PHE A 261 -10.58 -3.47 -22.33
C PHE A 261 -9.60 -4.46 -22.97
N PHE A 262 -8.39 -4.57 -22.42
CA PHE A 262 -7.37 -5.49 -22.88
C PHE A 262 -7.86 -6.95 -22.82
N PHE A 263 -8.40 -7.40 -21.69
CA PHE A 263 -8.87 -8.78 -21.56
C PHE A 263 -10.09 -9.08 -22.42
N LEU A 264 -10.97 -8.10 -22.68
CA LEU A 264 -12.07 -8.25 -23.64
C LEU A 264 -11.57 -8.40 -25.07
N VAL A 265 -10.65 -7.53 -25.52
CA VAL A 265 -10.06 -7.61 -26.87
C VAL A 265 -9.26 -8.90 -27.02
N PHE A 266 -8.46 -9.26 -26.03
CA PHE A 266 -7.72 -10.52 -25.98
C PHE A 266 -8.67 -11.71 -26.09
N ALA A 267 -9.75 -11.74 -25.31
CA ALA A 267 -10.73 -12.82 -25.35
C ALA A 267 -11.43 -12.91 -26.71
N ALA A 268 -11.84 -11.78 -27.29
CA ALA A 268 -12.46 -11.75 -28.62
C ALA A 268 -11.51 -12.28 -29.71
N ALA A 269 -10.25 -11.80 -29.72
CA ALA A 269 -9.23 -12.26 -30.65
C ALA A 269 -8.95 -13.76 -30.48
N TYR A 270 -8.76 -14.21 -29.24
CA TYR A 270 -8.51 -15.62 -28.92
C TYR A 270 -9.66 -16.53 -29.38
N PHE A 271 -10.90 -16.09 -29.15
CA PHE A 271 -12.09 -16.79 -29.60
C PHE A 271 -12.14 -16.90 -31.13
N LEU A 272 -11.91 -15.81 -31.86
CA LEU A 272 -11.90 -15.78 -33.33
C LEU A 272 -10.81 -16.69 -33.91
N LEU A 273 -9.58 -16.59 -33.40
CA LEU A 273 -8.46 -17.46 -33.81
C LEU A 273 -8.79 -18.94 -33.59
N GLY A 274 -9.44 -19.27 -32.47
CA GLY A 274 -9.87 -20.63 -32.15
C GLY A 274 -10.90 -21.23 -33.13
N ARG A 275 -11.57 -20.41 -33.95
CA ARG A 275 -12.53 -20.86 -34.98
C ARG A 275 -11.87 -21.17 -36.32
N LEU A 276 -10.65 -20.67 -36.56
CA LEU A 276 -9.93 -20.83 -37.82
C LEU A 276 -9.24 -22.19 -37.86
N LYS A 277 -9.79 -23.13 -38.65
CA LYS A 277 -9.27 -24.51 -38.78
C LYS A 277 -7.80 -24.55 -39.24
N THR A 278 -7.38 -23.59 -40.06
CA THR A 278 -6.00 -23.46 -40.57
C THR A 278 -4.98 -23.16 -39.48
N LEU A 279 -5.40 -22.57 -38.36
CA LEU A 279 -4.53 -22.20 -37.24
C LEU A 279 -4.52 -23.22 -36.10
N LYS A 280 -5.06 -24.44 -36.33
CA LYS A 280 -5.18 -25.45 -35.26
C LYS A 280 -3.86 -25.76 -34.56
N SER A 281 -2.76 -25.86 -35.29
CA SER A 281 -1.43 -26.11 -34.70
C SER A 281 -0.94 -24.91 -33.88
N VAL A 282 -1.18 -23.68 -34.36
CA VAL A 282 -0.86 -22.44 -33.62
C VAL A 282 -1.65 -22.36 -32.32
N MET A 283 -2.93 -22.71 -32.36
CA MET A 283 -3.79 -22.72 -31.17
C MET A 283 -3.30 -23.65 -30.06
N ILE A 284 -2.64 -24.78 -30.39
CA ILE A 284 -2.05 -25.66 -29.37
C ILE A 284 -0.94 -24.93 -28.61
N TYR A 285 -0.10 -24.16 -29.29
CA TYR A 285 0.95 -23.37 -28.64
C TYR A 285 0.36 -22.21 -27.82
N LEU A 286 -0.66 -21.51 -28.34
CA LEU A 286 -1.35 -20.46 -27.61
C LEU A 286 -2.05 -21.01 -26.36
N ASP A 287 -2.72 -22.15 -26.46
CA ASP A 287 -3.35 -22.82 -25.32
C ASP A 287 -2.27 -23.27 -24.32
N SER A 288 -1.15 -23.80 -24.80
CA SER A 288 -0.04 -24.19 -23.93
C SER A 288 0.50 -22.97 -23.16
N ALA A 289 0.70 -21.84 -23.83
CA ALA A 289 1.12 -20.59 -23.18
C ALA A 289 0.06 -20.07 -22.19
N LEU A 290 -1.22 -20.11 -22.55
CA LEU A 290 -2.32 -19.69 -21.68
C LEU A 290 -2.36 -20.52 -20.38
N PHE A 291 -2.34 -21.85 -20.48
CA PHE A 291 -2.37 -22.74 -19.32
C PHE A 291 -1.05 -22.73 -18.54
N LEU A 292 0.09 -22.51 -19.20
CA LEU A 292 1.37 -22.29 -18.53
C LEU A 292 1.29 -21.05 -17.64
N THR A 293 0.82 -19.92 -18.17
CA THR A 293 0.65 -18.68 -17.40
C THR A 293 -0.34 -18.83 -16.25
N ALA A 294 -1.50 -19.47 -16.49
CA ALA A 294 -2.48 -19.74 -15.43
C ALA A 294 -1.92 -20.67 -14.34
N GLY A 295 -1.11 -21.67 -14.73
CA GLY A 295 -0.44 -22.57 -13.80
C GLY A 295 0.65 -21.88 -12.97
N LEU A 296 1.44 -20.99 -13.59
CA LEU A 296 2.45 -20.18 -12.91
C LEU A 296 1.81 -19.20 -11.93
N LEU A 297 0.70 -18.56 -12.30
CA LEU A 297 -0.07 -17.70 -11.40
C LEU A 297 -0.61 -18.51 -10.20
N GLY A 298 -1.11 -19.72 -10.44
CA GLY A 298 -1.51 -20.63 -9.37
C GLY A 298 -0.37 -20.98 -8.42
N LEU A 299 0.81 -21.27 -8.97
CA LEU A 299 1.99 -21.57 -8.17
C LEU A 299 2.43 -20.37 -7.34
N LEU A 300 2.39 -19.16 -7.91
CA LEU A 300 2.62 -17.91 -7.20
C LEU A 300 1.63 -17.75 -6.04
N MET A 301 0.34 -17.95 -6.26
CA MET A 301 -0.67 -17.84 -5.20
C MET A 301 -0.50 -18.89 -4.10
N LEU A 302 -0.15 -20.14 -4.44
CA LEU A 302 0.18 -21.14 -3.43
C LEU A 302 1.45 -20.80 -2.65
N PHE A 303 2.45 -20.22 -3.31
CA PHE A 303 3.64 -19.72 -2.63
C PHE A 303 3.30 -18.57 -1.69
N MET A 304 2.48 -17.61 -2.11
CA MET A 304 2.02 -16.52 -1.24
C MET A 304 1.24 -17.06 -0.04
N TRP A 305 0.39 -18.07 -0.23
CA TRP A 305 -0.37 -18.70 0.85
C TRP A 305 0.52 -19.49 1.83
N PHE A 306 1.32 -20.44 1.34
CA PHE A 306 2.04 -21.38 2.22
C PHE A 306 3.50 -21.01 2.48
N GLY A 307 4.11 -20.22 1.60
CA GLY A 307 5.54 -19.90 1.60
C GLY A 307 5.90 -18.49 2.11
N THR A 308 4.90 -17.67 2.47
CA THR A 308 5.10 -16.30 2.94
C THR A 308 4.26 -15.99 4.18
N ASP A 309 4.57 -14.90 4.87
CA ASP A 309 3.79 -14.44 6.03
C ASP A 309 2.61 -13.53 5.64
N HIS A 310 2.29 -13.41 4.34
CA HIS A 310 1.16 -12.62 3.83
C HIS A 310 -0.18 -13.33 4.09
N LYS A 311 -0.72 -13.15 5.29
CA LYS A 311 -1.99 -13.78 5.72
C LYS A 311 -3.14 -13.51 4.76
N VAL A 312 -3.19 -12.30 4.19
CA VAL A 312 -4.24 -11.87 3.24
C VAL A 312 -4.26 -12.63 1.91
N CYS A 313 -3.26 -13.47 1.63
CA CYS A 313 -3.20 -14.30 0.42
C CYS A 313 -3.75 -15.73 0.63
N ALA A 314 -4.11 -16.11 1.86
CA ALA A 314 -4.62 -17.45 2.17
C ALA A 314 -6.05 -17.66 1.65
N TRP A 315 -6.43 -18.89 1.27
CA TRP A 315 -7.78 -19.23 0.79
C TRP A 315 -8.25 -18.48 -0.46
N ASN A 316 -7.31 -18.01 -1.29
CA ASN A 316 -7.62 -17.20 -2.46
C ASN A 316 -8.41 -17.99 -3.54
N ARG A 317 -9.64 -17.56 -3.82
CA ARG A 317 -10.55 -18.19 -4.79
C ARG A 317 -10.02 -18.16 -6.23
N ASN A 318 -9.07 -17.28 -6.57
CA ASN A 318 -8.45 -17.28 -7.89
C ASN A 318 -7.73 -18.60 -8.21
N LEU A 319 -7.40 -19.41 -7.21
CA LEU A 319 -6.88 -20.77 -7.38
C LEU A 319 -7.85 -21.75 -8.06
N PHE A 320 -9.16 -21.45 -8.14
CA PHE A 320 -10.12 -22.32 -8.84
C PHE A 320 -9.97 -22.29 -10.36
N TRP A 321 -9.48 -21.18 -10.93
CA TRP A 321 -9.28 -21.03 -12.38
C TRP A 321 -7.80 -20.94 -12.76
N ALA A 322 -6.94 -20.50 -11.84
CA ALA A 322 -5.48 -20.50 -11.98
C ALA A 322 -4.88 -21.55 -11.04
N PHE A 323 -5.13 -22.83 -11.32
CA PHE A 323 -4.63 -23.93 -10.50
C PHE A 323 -3.28 -24.46 -11.03
N PRO A 324 -2.26 -24.78 -10.20
CA PRO A 324 -0.93 -25.18 -10.66
C PRO A 324 -0.87 -26.40 -11.59
N LEU A 325 -1.85 -27.33 -11.52
CA LEU A 325 -1.87 -28.46 -12.46
C LEU A 325 -2.08 -28.04 -13.93
N HIS A 326 -2.43 -26.77 -14.20
CA HIS A 326 -2.40 -26.23 -15.56
C HIS A 326 -1.00 -26.29 -16.19
N LEU A 327 0.07 -26.30 -15.40
CA LEU A 327 1.45 -26.48 -15.89
C LEU A 327 1.62 -27.85 -16.57
N ILE A 328 1.14 -28.91 -15.92
CA ILE A 328 1.18 -30.26 -16.46
C ILE A 328 0.27 -30.35 -17.68
N PHE A 329 -0.93 -29.78 -17.60
CA PHE A 329 -1.88 -29.76 -18.70
C PHE A 329 -1.33 -29.07 -19.95
N ALA A 330 -0.63 -27.94 -19.80
CA ALA A 330 0.00 -27.21 -20.89
C ALA A 330 0.97 -28.11 -21.68
N GLY A 331 1.83 -28.85 -20.99
CA GLY A 331 2.76 -29.80 -21.63
C GLY A 331 2.06 -31.01 -22.26
N MET A 332 0.81 -31.28 -21.88
CA MET A 332 0.06 -32.44 -22.37
C MET A 332 -0.81 -32.16 -23.60
N LEU A 333 -1.04 -30.90 -23.99
CA LEU A 333 -2.00 -30.54 -25.04
C LEU A 333 -1.70 -31.12 -26.42
N SER A 334 -0.43 -31.41 -26.70
CA SER A 334 -0.01 -32.06 -27.95
C SER A 334 -0.27 -33.57 -27.96
N PHE A 335 -0.55 -34.19 -26.79
CA PHE A 335 -0.83 -35.62 -26.71
C PHE A 335 -2.33 -35.90 -26.88
N LYS A 336 -2.63 -36.91 -27.69
CA LYS A 336 -4.00 -37.43 -27.85
C LYS A 336 -4.26 -38.49 -26.78
N SER A 337 -4.76 -38.08 -25.60
CA SER A 337 -4.92 -38.97 -24.45
C SER A 337 -6.21 -38.70 -23.68
N ASP A 338 -6.85 -39.75 -23.16
CA ASP A 338 -8.01 -39.65 -22.27
C ASP A 338 -7.69 -38.87 -20.98
N LYS A 339 -6.42 -38.84 -20.57
CA LYS A 339 -5.97 -38.02 -19.43
C LYS A 339 -6.19 -36.53 -19.69
N VAL A 340 -5.91 -36.04 -20.91
CA VAL A 340 -6.14 -34.65 -21.33
C VAL A 340 -7.63 -34.34 -21.26
N SER A 341 -8.46 -35.21 -21.84
CA SER A 341 -9.93 -35.05 -21.83
C SER A 341 -10.51 -35.03 -20.41
N THR A 342 -10.04 -35.94 -19.55
CA THR A 342 -10.51 -36.10 -18.17
C THR A 342 -10.14 -34.90 -17.33
N TYR A 343 -8.87 -34.48 -17.37
CA TYR A 343 -8.42 -33.26 -16.70
C TYR A 343 -9.22 -32.04 -17.16
N ALA A 344 -9.34 -31.84 -18.48
CA ALA A 344 -10.03 -30.69 -19.03
C ALA A 344 -11.51 -30.64 -18.60
N ARG A 345 -12.17 -31.80 -18.53
CA ARG A 345 -13.54 -31.93 -18.03
C ARG A 345 -13.63 -31.54 -16.56
N SER A 346 -12.80 -32.11 -15.70
CA SER A 346 -12.79 -31.82 -14.26
C SER A 346 -12.49 -30.36 -13.97
N ALA A 347 -11.45 -29.79 -14.60
CA ALA A 347 -11.09 -28.38 -14.44
C ALA A 347 -12.20 -27.45 -14.97
N SER A 348 -12.84 -27.79 -16.11
CA SER A 348 -13.98 -26.99 -16.59
C SER A 348 -15.16 -26.99 -15.62
N TRP A 349 -15.43 -28.12 -14.96
CA TRP A 349 -16.46 -28.21 -13.93
C TRP A 349 -16.08 -27.43 -12.68
N LEU A 350 -14.82 -27.47 -12.25
CA LEU A 350 -14.33 -26.67 -11.13
C LEU A 350 -14.58 -25.18 -11.38
N ILE A 351 -14.22 -24.67 -12.57
CA ILE A 351 -14.47 -23.28 -12.96
C ILE A 351 -15.98 -22.98 -13.03
N THR A 352 -16.79 -23.89 -13.58
CA THR A 352 -18.25 -23.71 -13.59
C THR A 352 -18.82 -23.58 -12.17
N LEU A 353 -18.42 -24.47 -11.26
CA LEU A 353 -18.86 -24.44 -9.86
C LEU A 353 -18.35 -23.18 -9.16
N SER A 354 -17.12 -22.73 -9.42
CA SER A 354 -16.58 -21.49 -8.82
C SER A 354 -17.31 -20.24 -9.31
N LEU A 355 -17.70 -20.19 -10.59
CA LEU A 355 -18.49 -19.10 -11.16
C LEU A 355 -19.91 -19.07 -10.57
N ILE A 356 -20.53 -20.23 -10.34
CA ILE A 356 -21.83 -20.31 -9.64
C ILE A 356 -21.67 -19.88 -8.17
N TYR A 357 -20.61 -20.34 -7.50
CA TYR A 357 -20.37 -19.99 -6.10
C TYR A 357 -20.08 -18.50 -5.89
N GLN A 358 -19.64 -17.77 -6.92
CA GLN A 358 -19.38 -16.32 -6.83
C GLN A 358 -20.61 -15.51 -6.43
N PHE A 359 -21.83 -15.97 -6.70
CA PHE A 359 -23.05 -15.28 -6.28
C PHE A 359 -23.25 -15.26 -4.75
N PHE A 360 -22.57 -16.15 -4.02
CA PHE A 360 -22.68 -16.30 -2.57
C PHE A 360 -21.36 -16.07 -1.83
N ALA A 361 -20.23 -16.13 -2.54
CA ALA A 361 -18.90 -15.98 -1.95
C ALA A 361 -18.62 -14.53 -1.51
N GLN A 362 -17.87 -14.38 -0.41
CA GLN A 362 -17.37 -13.08 0.06
C GLN A 362 -16.37 -12.48 -0.93
N GLN A 363 -15.26 -13.18 -1.20
CA GLN A 363 -14.37 -12.82 -2.30
C GLN A 363 -15.09 -13.08 -3.62
N LYS A 364 -15.12 -12.08 -4.52
CA LYS A 364 -15.64 -12.18 -5.88
C LYS A 364 -14.49 -12.17 -6.89
N PHE A 365 -14.71 -12.67 -8.11
CA PHE A 365 -13.74 -12.46 -9.19
C PHE A 365 -13.90 -11.04 -9.73
N ASP A 366 -12.77 -10.37 -9.94
CA ASP A 366 -12.74 -9.05 -10.55
C ASP A 366 -13.31 -9.09 -11.96
N ILE A 367 -14.05 -8.04 -12.33
CA ILE A 367 -14.72 -7.94 -13.63
C ILE A 367 -13.71 -7.96 -14.78
N GLU A 368 -12.51 -7.41 -14.55
CA GLU A 368 -11.38 -7.38 -15.46
C GLU A 368 -10.90 -8.79 -15.84
N ILE A 369 -10.98 -9.76 -14.92
CA ILE A 369 -10.44 -11.11 -15.08
C ILE A 369 -11.49 -12.10 -15.63
N LEU A 370 -12.79 -11.79 -15.52
CA LEU A 370 -13.85 -12.65 -16.03
C LEU A 370 -13.68 -13.06 -17.51
N PRO A 371 -13.31 -12.17 -18.46
CA PRO A 371 -13.07 -12.57 -19.85
C PRO A 371 -11.98 -13.64 -19.98
N LEU A 372 -10.91 -13.54 -19.19
CA LEU A 372 -9.82 -14.52 -19.18
C LEU A 372 -10.29 -15.88 -18.64
N ILE A 373 -11.04 -15.88 -17.52
CA ILE A 373 -11.64 -17.10 -16.95
C ILE A 373 -12.54 -17.79 -17.98
N LEU A 374 -13.35 -17.02 -18.71
CA LEU A 374 -14.23 -17.54 -19.75
C LEU A 374 -13.45 -18.19 -20.90
N ILE A 375 -12.34 -17.60 -21.34
CA ILE A 375 -11.47 -18.23 -22.36
C ILE A 375 -10.89 -19.53 -21.85
N ILE A 376 -10.29 -19.55 -20.66
CA ILE A 376 -9.74 -20.76 -20.04
C ILE A 376 -10.82 -21.84 -19.97
N TRP A 377 -12.03 -21.49 -19.51
CA TRP A 377 -13.17 -22.40 -19.47
C TRP A 377 -13.53 -22.94 -20.85
N LEU A 378 -13.69 -22.08 -21.87
CA LEU A 378 -14.02 -22.49 -23.24
C LEU A 378 -12.96 -23.44 -23.82
N ARG A 379 -11.68 -23.18 -23.58
CA ARG A 379 -10.58 -24.03 -24.04
C ARG A 379 -10.60 -25.38 -23.34
N LEU A 380 -10.82 -25.41 -22.03
CA LEU A 380 -11.01 -26.67 -21.29
C LEU A 380 -12.21 -27.47 -21.84
N ARG A 381 -13.34 -26.81 -22.16
CA ARG A 381 -14.51 -27.49 -22.77
C ARG A 381 -14.19 -28.06 -24.16
N TYR A 382 -13.40 -27.37 -24.97
CA TYR A 382 -12.92 -27.87 -26.26
C TYR A 382 -12.14 -29.18 -26.10
N TYR A 383 -11.14 -29.22 -25.21
CA TYR A 383 -10.34 -30.42 -24.95
C TYR A 383 -11.12 -31.54 -24.26
N ALA A 384 -12.12 -31.20 -23.44
CA ALA A 384 -13.02 -32.18 -22.82
C ALA A 384 -13.90 -32.93 -23.85
N GLY A 385 -14.26 -32.27 -24.97
CA GLY A 385 -15.09 -32.83 -26.05
C GLY A 385 -14.32 -33.50 -27.18
N ALA A 386 -13.05 -33.12 -27.40
CA ALA A 386 -12.25 -33.57 -28.55
C ALA A 386 -12.04 -35.10 -28.64
N PHE A 387 -12.11 -35.83 -27.53
CA PHE A 387 -11.81 -37.27 -27.47
C PHE A 387 -13.03 -38.19 -27.50
N LYS A 388 -14.25 -37.67 -27.32
CA LYS A 388 -15.48 -38.47 -27.51
C LYS A 388 -15.67 -38.91 -28.97
N TRP A 389 -15.07 -38.20 -29.93
CA TRP A 389 -15.21 -38.48 -31.37
C TRP A 389 -14.27 -39.56 -31.91
N GLN A 390 -13.15 -39.87 -31.24
CA GLN A 390 -12.20 -40.88 -31.73
C GLN A 390 -12.57 -42.30 -31.29
N ALA A 391 -13.12 -42.48 -30.09
CA ALA A 391 -13.61 -43.78 -29.64
C ALA A 391 -14.83 -44.27 -30.45
N ALA A 392 -15.72 -43.36 -30.87
CA ALA A 392 -16.89 -43.72 -31.68
C ALA A 392 -16.53 -44.16 -33.12
N GLN A 393 -15.38 -43.74 -33.66
CA GLN A 393 -14.92 -44.13 -35.00
C GLN A 393 -14.15 -45.46 -35.02
N ILE A 394 -13.66 -45.93 -33.86
CA ILE A 394 -12.97 -47.23 -33.75
C ILE A 394 -14.00 -48.38 -33.66
N PHE A 395 -15.23 -48.11 -33.20
CA PHE A 395 -16.32 -49.09 -33.15
C PHE A 395 -17.23 -49.11 -34.39
N THR A 396 -16.92 -48.33 -35.42
CA THR A 396 -17.69 -48.26 -36.68
C THR A 396 -16.89 -48.64 -37.93
N ARG A 397 -15.79 -49.40 -37.77
CA ARG A 397 -15.05 -50.01 -38.87
C ARG A 397 -15.01 -51.52 -38.78
#